data_AF-A0A5K1FFN8-F1
#
_entry.id   AF-A0A5K1FFN8-F1
#
_cell.length_a   1.000
_cell.length_b   1.000
_cell.length_c   1.000
_cell.angle_alpha   90.00
_cell.angle_beta   90.00
_cell.angle_gamma   90.00
#
_symmetry.space_group_name_H-M   'P 1'
#
loop_
_entity.id
_entity.type
_entity.pdbx_description
1 polymer ?
#
loop_
_entity_poly.entity_id
_entity_poly.type
_entity_poly.pdbx_seq_one_letter_code
_entity_poly.pdbx_strand_id
1 'polypeptide(L)' 'FFRSYITRPLVLVGASLGAAVAIDFAVNYPEFVSSRYSFL' A
#
# COMPACT_ATOMS: atom_id res chain seq x y z
N PHE A 1 8.69 -10.16 -8.65
CA PHE A 1 8.56 -11.35 -7.78
C PHE A 1 7.34 -11.28 -6.85
N PHE A 2 7.08 -10.17 -6.15
CA PHE A 2 5.94 -10.09 -5.19
C PHE A 2 4.54 -9.94 -5.82
N ARG A 3 4.46 -9.42 -7.05
CA ARG A 3 3.19 -9.05 -7.72
C ARG A 3 2.18 -10.21 -7.83
N SER A 4 2.65 -11.45 -7.98
CA SER A 4 1.79 -12.65 -8.07
C SER A 4 1.19 -13.08 -6.73
N TYR A 5 1.69 -12.57 -5.60
CA TYR A 5 1.22 -12.90 -4.26
C TYR A 5 0.19 -11.92 -3.73
N ILE A 6 0.11 -10.71 -4.31
CA ILE A 6 -0.89 -9.71 -3.93
C ILE A 6 -2.14 -9.91 -4.79
N THR A 7 -3.13 -10.62 -4.24
CA THR A 7 -4.40 -10.91 -4.92
C THR A 7 -5.49 -9.89 -4.61
N ARG A 8 -5.24 -8.98 -3.66
CA ARG A 8 -6.17 -7.94 -3.21
C ARG A 8 -5.42 -6.64 -2.91
N PRO A 9 -6.09 -5.48 -3.04
CA PRO A 9 -5.50 -4.20 -2.65
C PRO A 9 -5.07 -4.19 -1.18
N LEU A 10 -3.88 -3.67 -0.92
CA LEU A 10 -3.25 -3.57 0.40
C LEU A 10 -3.66 -2.26 1.10
N VAL A 11 -3.79 -2.31 2.42
CA VAL A 11 -3.79 -1.11 3.27
C VAL A 11 -2.41 -1.02 3.90
N LEU A 12 -1.65 0.02 3.54
CA LEU A 12 -0.30 0.22 4.02
C LEU A 12 -0.31 1.01 5.33
N VAL A 13 0.34 0.48 6.35
CA VAL A 13 0.48 1.13 7.66
C VAL A 13 1.97 1.16 8.02
N GLY A 14 2.46 2.31 8.43
CA GLY A 14 3.84 2.49 8.86
C GLY A 14 4.00 3.76 9.69
N ALA A 15 4.97 3.76 10.60
CA ALA A 15 5.36 4.92 11.41
C ALA A 15 6.85 5.20 11.21
N SER A 16 7.25 6.48 11.34
CA SER A 16 8.65 6.91 11.14
C SER A 16 9.22 6.39 9.80
N LEU A 17 10.33 5.63 9.82
CA LEU A 17 10.92 5.03 8.62
C LEU A 17 9.93 4.11 7.86
N GLY A 18 9.09 3.37 8.58
CA GLY A 18 8.08 2.51 7.95
C GLY A 18 7.03 3.31 7.17
N ALA A 19 6.73 4.54 7.59
CA ALA A 19 5.83 5.42 6.85
C ALA A 19 6.46 5.88 5.53
N ALA A 20 7.76 6.20 5.54
CA ALA A 20 8.49 6.58 4.33
C ALA A 20 8.48 5.44 3.29
N VAL A 21 8.70 4.20 3.73
CA VAL A 21 8.63 3.02 2.86
C VAL A 21 7.21 2.77 2.35
N ALA A 22 6.19 2.92 3.21
CA ALA A 22 4.79 2.79 2.81
C ALA A 22 4.40 3.82 1.73
N ILE A 23 4.84 5.06 1.86
CA ILE A 23 4.60 6.12 0.87
C ILE A 23 5.33 5.82 -0.43
N ASP A 24 6.62 5.48 -0.37
CA ASP A 24 7.41 5.14 -1.56
C ASP A 24 6.78 3.97 -2.33
N PHE A 25 6.32 2.94 -1.62
CA PHE A 25 5.62 1.82 -2.25
C PHE A 25 4.30 2.25 -2.89
N ALA A 26 3.51 3.11 -2.24
CA ALA A 26 2.24 3.59 -2.78
C ALA A 26 2.39 4.45 -4.04
N VAL A 27 3.48 5.23 -4.14
CA VAL A 27 3.77 6.05 -5.32
C VAL A 27 4.25 5.18 -6.49
N ASN A 28 5.11 4.20 -6.24
CA ASN A 28 5.69 3.37 -7.28
C ASN A 28 4.76 2.22 -7.73
N TYR A 29 3.86 1.76 -6.86
CA TYR A 29 2.95 0.64 -7.13
C TYR A 29 1.51 0.90 -6.67
N PRO A 30 0.84 1.96 -7.18
CA PRO A 30 -0.49 2.35 -6.76
C PRO A 30 -1.56 1.28 -7.07
N GLU A 31 -1.34 0.41 -8.06
CA GLU A 31 -2.27 -0.66 -8.44
C GLU A 31 -2.51 -1.70 -7.34
N PHE A 32 -1.59 -1.78 -6.37
CA PHE A 32 -1.68 -2.71 -5.25
C PHE A 32 -2.20 -2.07 -3.97
N VAL A 33 -2.52 -0.78 -3.95
CA VAL A 33 -2.91 -0.06 -2.72
C VAL A 33 -4.39 0.31 -2.75
N SER A 34 -5.09 0.03 -1.66
CA SER A 34 -6.48 0.45 -1.49
C SER A 34 -6.53 1.95 -1.21
N SER A 35 -7.22 2.70 -2.07
CA SER A 35 -7.44 4.14 -1.91
C SER A 35 -8.72 4.48 -1.14
N ARG A 36 -9.59 3.49 -0.88
CA ARG A 36 -10.88 3.74 -0.24
C ARG A 36 -10.74 3.88 1.28
N TYR A 37 -10.91 5.11 1.75
CA TYR A 37 -11.36 5.37 3.11
C TYR A 37 -12.87 5.16 3.17
N SER A 38 -13.31 3.94 3.49
CA SER A 38 -14.71 3.66 3.76
C SER A 38 -15.03 4.02 5.20
N PHE A 39 -15.34 5.29 5.46
CA PHE A 39 -16.12 5.67 6.64
C PHE A 39 -17.60 5.47 6.30
N LEU A 40 -18.04 4.22 6.28
CA LEU A 40 -19.43 3.79 6.28
C LEU A 40 -19.54 2.58 7.20
#